data_AF-A0A1I4ZAZ4-F1
#
_entry.id   AF-A0A1I4ZAZ4-F1
#
_cell.length_a   1.000
_cell.length_b   1.000
_cell.length_c   1.000
_cell.angle_alpha   90.00
_cell.angle_beta   90.00
_cell.angle_gamma   90.00
#
_symmetry.space_group_name_H-M   'P 1'
#
loop_
_entity.id
_entity.type
_entity.pdbx_description
1 polymer ?
#
loop_
_entity_poly.entity_id
_entity_poly.type
_entity_poly.pdbx_seq_one_letter_code
_entity_poly.pdbx_strand_id
1 'polypeptide(L)' 'MPLPKKDGGYLDRFGNVWTKGPSRTAGESFEWDIQLSKTGRKQIGWVTRDGSHANISLKGEVTHK' A
#
# COMPACT_ATOMS: atom_id res chain seq x y z
N MET A 1 14.78 -16.88 0.65
CA MET A 1 14.82 -15.96 -0.51
C MET A 1 14.39 -14.57 -0.05
N PRO A 2 14.98 -13.48 -0.55
CA PRO A 2 14.49 -12.13 -0.27
C PRO A 2 13.08 -11.94 -0.87
N LEU A 3 12.26 -11.09 -0.24
CA LEU A 3 10.97 -10.70 -0.81
C LEU A 3 11.17 -10.04 -2.18
N PRO A 4 10.30 -10.32 -3.17
CA PRO A 4 10.38 -9.69 -4.47
C PRO A 4 10.20 -8.18 -4.34
N LYS A 5 10.95 -7.43 -5.15
CA LYS A 5 10.93 -5.97 -5.15
C LYS A 5 10.64 -5.43 -6.54
N LYS A 6 9.99 -4.28 -6.60
CA LYS A 6 9.71 -3.52 -7.83
C LYS A 6 9.67 -2.04 -7.49
N ASP A 7 10.28 -1.20 -8.32
CA ASP A 7 10.27 0.26 -8.19
C ASP A 7 10.66 0.76 -6.77
N GLY A 8 11.60 0.05 -6.12
CA GLY A 8 12.06 0.36 -4.76
C GLY A 8 11.16 -0.14 -3.62
N GLY A 9 9.98 -0.68 -3.91
CA GLY A 9 9.05 -1.28 -2.95
C GLY A 9 9.04 -2.80 -2.94
N TYR A 10 8.24 -3.38 -2.05
CA TYR A 10 7.98 -4.82 -1.98
C TYR A 10 6.78 -5.21 -2.85
N LEU A 11 6.89 -6.30 -3.59
CA LEU A 11 5.84 -6.78 -4.46
C LEU A 11 5.00 -7.85 -3.76
N ASP A 12 3.68 -7.69 -3.74
CA ASP A 12 2.76 -8.71 -3.23
C ASP A 12 2.28 -9.69 -4.31
N ARG A 13 1.52 -10.72 -3.89
CA ARG A 13 0.96 -11.76 -4.79
C ARG A 13 -0.04 -11.24 -5.84
N PHE A 14 -0.57 -10.02 -5.66
CA PHE A 14 -1.49 -9.38 -6.58
C PHE A 14 -0.78 -8.35 -7.47
N GLY A 15 0.53 -8.19 -7.31
CA GLY A 15 1.37 -7.29 -8.06
C GLY A 15 1.31 -5.83 -7.59
N ASN A 16 0.77 -5.55 -6.39
CA ASN A 16 0.85 -4.20 -5.82
C ASN A 16 2.25 -3.96 -5.27
N VAL A 17 2.68 -2.71 -5.29
CA VAL A 17 3.99 -2.30 -4.77
C VAL A 17 3.80 -1.57 -3.45
N TRP A 18 4.45 -2.06 -2.41
CA TRP A 18 4.41 -1.54 -1.05
C TRP A 18 5.68 -0.72 -0.78
N THR A 19 5.54 0.58 -0.55
CA THR A 19 6.64 1.47 -0.17
C THR A 19 6.39 2.07 1.22
N LYS A 20 7.45 2.51 1.89
CA LYS A 20 7.29 3.26 3.15
C LYS A 20 6.95 4.70 2.79
N GLY A 21 5.77 5.16 3.21
CA GLY A 21 5.32 6.54 3.09
C GLY A 21 5.50 7.34 4.40
N PRO A 22 5.11 8.62 4.42
CA PRO A 22 5.01 9.38 5.65
C PRO A 22 3.93 8.79 6.57
N SER A 23 4.11 8.90 7.89
CA SER A 23 3.08 8.49 8.86
C SER A 23 2.12 9.62 9.18
N ARG A 24 0.82 9.31 9.26
CA ARG A 24 -0.22 10.15 9.88
C ARG A 24 -0.85 9.47 11.10
N THR A 25 -0.49 8.21 11.33
CA THR A 25 -0.97 7.38 12.43
C THR A 25 -0.12 7.62 13.68
N ALA A 26 -0.78 8.04 14.77
CA ALA A 26 -0.10 8.35 16.02
C ALA A 26 0.64 7.13 16.59
N GLY A 27 1.94 7.30 16.88
CA GLY A 27 2.80 6.24 17.41
C GLY A 27 3.41 5.31 16.36
N GLU A 28 3.12 5.50 15.07
CA GLU A 28 3.72 4.71 13.99
C GLU A 28 4.75 5.53 13.22
N SER A 29 5.88 4.91 12.89
CA SER A 29 7.01 5.59 12.23
C SER A 29 6.81 5.80 10.74
N PHE A 30 5.92 5.04 10.10
CA PHE A 30 5.54 5.18 8.70
C PHE A 30 4.17 4.51 8.46
N GLU A 31 3.55 4.82 7.34
CA GLU A 31 2.45 4.06 6.77
C GLU A 31 2.92 3.38 5.48
N TRP A 32 2.34 2.23 5.14
CA TRP A 32 2.53 1.63 3.83
C TRP A 32 1.78 2.44 2.78
N ASP A 33 2.50 2.96 1.80
CA ASP A 33 1.93 3.50 0.57
C ASP A 33 1.90 2.36 -0.47
N ILE A 34 0.69 1.89 -0.76
CA ILE A 34 0.47 0.75 -1.65
C ILE A 34 0.03 1.26 -3.01
N GLN A 35 0.89 1.10 -4.01
CA GLN A 35 0.58 1.41 -5.41
C GLN A 35 -0.17 0.23 -6.05
N LEU A 36 -1.43 0.44 -6.43
CA LEU A 36 -2.32 -0.63 -6.87
C LEU A 36 -2.04 -1.07 -8.32
N SER A 37 -1.88 -2.39 -8.48
CA SER A 37 -1.84 -3.08 -9.77
C SER A 37 -3.23 -3.13 -10.40
N LYS A 38 -3.35 -3.51 -11.69
CA LYS A 38 -4.66 -3.73 -12.33
C LYS A 38 -5.57 -4.68 -11.53
N THR A 39 -4.98 -5.70 -10.88
CA THR A 39 -5.71 -6.62 -10.01
C THR A 39 -6.09 -5.95 -8.69
N GLY A 40 -5.17 -5.22 -8.06
CA GLY A 40 -5.43 -4.45 -6.85
C GLY A 40 -6.57 -3.45 -7.01
N ARG A 41 -6.60 -2.69 -8.12
CA ARG A 41 -7.68 -1.74 -8.41
C ARG A 41 -9.05 -2.42 -8.49
N LYS A 42 -9.11 -3.62 -9.08
CA LYS A 42 -10.35 -4.40 -9.18
C LYS A 42 -10.82 -4.96 -7.83
N GLN A 43 -9.90 -5.32 -6.94
CA GLN A 43 -10.23 -5.96 -5.65
C GLN A 43 -10.49 -4.95 -4.54
N ILE A 44 -9.62 -3.94 -4.43
CA ILE A 44 -9.59 -2.99 -3.32
C ILE A 44 -9.60 -1.52 -3.77
N GLY A 45 -9.78 -1.22 -5.06
CA GLY A 45 -9.83 0.18 -5.52
C GLY A 45 -10.90 1.02 -4.82
N TRP A 46 -11.98 0.38 -4.33
CA TRP A 46 -13.06 1.03 -3.58
C TRP A 46 -12.64 1.56 -2.19
N VAL A 47 -11.49 1.14 -1.65
CA VAL A 47 -10.95 1.72 -0.39
C VAL A 47 -10.09 2.96 -0.61
N THR A 48 -9.83 3.35 -1.86
CA THR A 48 -8.95 4.47 -2.25
C THR A 48 -9.76 5.65 -2.79
N ARG A 49 -9.19 6.87 -2.86
CA ARG A 49 -9.87 8.03 -3.46
C ARG A 49 -10.11 7.89 -4.94
N ASP A 50 -9.09 7.44 -5.65
CA ASP A 50 -8.98 7.56 -7.10
C ASP A 50 -8.74 6.21 -7.80
N GLY A 51 -8.73 5.12 -7.03
CA GLY A 51 -8.46 3.78 -7.51
C GLY A 51 -6.97 3.46 -7.65
N SER A 52 -6.04 4.35 -7.30
CA SER A 52 -4.61 4.20 -7.66
C SER A 52 -3.72 3.72 -6.52
N HIS A 53 -3.92 4.20 -5.29
CA HIS A 53 -3.08 3.86 -4.14
C HIS A 53 -3.87 3.89 -2.82
N ALA A 54 -3.36 3.17 -1.81
CA ALA A 54 -3.94 3.14 -0.47
C ALA A 54 -2.83 3.35 0.57
N ASN A 55 -3.11 4.14 1.61
CA ASN A 55 -2.24 4.20 2.79
C ASN A 55 -2.76 3.27 3.88
N ILE A 56 -1.88 2.40 4.37
CA ILE A 56 -2.20 1.39 5.38
C ILE A 56 -1.28 1.54 6.59
N SER A 57 -1.86 1.56 7.79
CA SER A 57 -1.10 1.58 9.05
C SER A 57 -0.28 0.30 9.24
N LEU A 58 0.66 0.29 10.18
CA LEU A 58 1.40 -0.92 10.56
C LEU A 58 0.51 -2.02 11.17
N LYS A 59 -0.72 -1.65 11.56
CA LYS A 59 -1.75 -2.57 12.04
C LYS A 59 -2.68 -3.08 10.94
N GLY A 60 -2.55 -2.61 9.70
CA GLY A 60 -3.38 -3.05 8.57
C GLY A 60 -4.66 -2.25 8.36
N GLU A 61 -4.80 -1.07 8.97
CA GLU A 61 -5.97 -0.20 8.82
C GLU A 61 -5.77 0.77 7.66
N VAL A 62 -6.82 1.01 6.85
CA VAL A 62 -6.78 2.05 5.81
C VAL A 62 -6.82 3.42 6.48
N THR A 63 -5.77 4.22 6.30
CA THR A 63 -5.60 5.52 6.97
C THR A 63 -5.98 6.71 6.10
N HIS A 64 -6.00 6.52 4.77
CA HIS A 64 -6.38 7.56 3.83
C HIS A 64 -7.12 6.95 2.64
N LYS A 65 -8.21 7.61 2.25
CA LYS A 65 -8.89 7.37 0.99
C LYS A 65 -8.44 8.42 0.01
#